data_AF-A0A3Q2TTZ4-F1
#
_entry.id   AF-A0A3Q2TTZ4-F1
#
_cell.length_a   1.000
_cell.length_b   1.000
_cell.length_c   1.000
_cell.angle_alpha   90.00
_cell.angle_beta   90.00
_cell.angle_gamma   90.00
#
_symmetry.space_group_name_H-M   'P 1'
#
loop_
_entity.id
_entity.type
_entity.pdbx_description
1 polymer ?
#
loop_
_entity_poly.entity_id
_entity_poly.type
_entity_poly.pdbx_seq_one_letter_code
_entity_poly.pdbx_strand_id
1 'polypeptide(L)'
;MGLWTLLLLHFHLAVCVCLPAPSNVSISSYNMEHILRFSPGPGTPPDALFTVQISNSRRQRWKTVAGCQELTAGQTCNLTEKLKDVWDLYTAQVRASRTNQTSQWTRSREFQPLTDTVLGPPDFSVSGCGNCLILQIRDSSWSRFDHNVQLKNLYWEVEFNVKRTRDGAEFRLKLPYEQKSVISHLQPGVEYCVSASFTSILNHNAVSSERHCAFTSPPPPRHTCKYLPVSVRNAAACWIYALCNVYEMLWESDLSPAWLSVLLVLGLVGGFSLVLVLVVCRVIFRNKVQKHQIPCMKFTSQPYSCLMTSLNEED
;
A
#
# COMPACT_ATOMS: atom_id res chain seq x y z
N MET A 1 41.03 5.22 74.87
CA MET A 1 40.48 5.78 73.62
C MET A 1 40.72 4.90 72.38
N GLY A 2 41.68 3.95 72.37
CA GLY A 2 42.08 3.22 71.14
C GLY A 2 41.39 1.89 70.82
N LEU A 3 40.59 1.31 71.73
CA LEU A 3 39.94 0.00 71.50
C LEU A 3 38.66 0.13 70.65
N TRP A 4 37.92 1.23 70.82
CA TRP A 4 36.70 1.54 70.06
C TRP A 4 36.99 1.94 68.61
N THR A 5 38.13 2.59 68.35
CA THR A 5 38.59 2.92 67.00
C THR A 5 39.02 1.68 66.22
N LEU A 6 39.58 0.66 66.89
CA LEU A 6 39.95 -0.63 66.28
C LEU A 6 38.73 -1.50 65.97
N LEU A 7 37.70 -1.47 66.82
CA LEU A 7 36.42 -2.14 66.58
C LEU A 7 35.64 -1.52 65.41
N LEU A 8 35.68 -0.18 65.26
CA LEU A 8 35.11 0.52 64.10
C LEU A 8 35.92 0.23 62.81
N LEU A 9 37.24 0.09 62.89
CA LEU A 9 38.08 -0.29 61.75
C LEU A 9 37.83 -1.72 61.26
N HIS A 10 37.54 -2.66 62.19
CA HIS A 10 37.17 -4.04 61.85
C HIS A 10 35.74 -4.14 61.30
N PHE A 11 34.85 -3.21 61.68
CA PHE A 11 33.49 -3.14 61.13
C PHE A 11 33.45 -2.59 59.69
N HIS A 12 34.47 -1.82 59.27
CA HIS A 12 34.59 -1.30 57.91
C HIS A 12 35.24 -2.26 56.91
N LEU A 13 35.90 -3.34 57.35
CA LEU A 13 36.62 -4.27 56.46
C LEU A 13 35.85 -5.55 56.08
N ALA A 14 34.56 -5.64 56.41
CA ALA A 14 33.69 -6.73 55.98
C ALA A 14 32.55 -6.23 55.07
N VAL A 15 32.83 -5.26 54.18
CA VAL A 15 32.01 -5.13 52.98
C VAL A 15 32.33 -6.33 52.09
N CYS A 16 31.57 -7.41 52.26
CA CYS A 16 31.55 -8.48 51.28
C CYS A 16 31.06 -7.85 49.97
N VAL A 17 31.98 -7.50 49.08
CA VAL A 17 31.64 -7.00 47.75
C VAL A 17 31.06 -8.18 46.98
N CYS A 18 29.76 -8.37 47.09
CA CYS A 18 29.01 -9.32 46.29
C CYS A 18 28.91 -8.79 44.87
N LEU A 19 29.14 -9.66 43.89
CA LEU A 19 28.92 -9.33 42.49
C LEU A 19 27.43 -8.98 42.30
N PRO A 20 27.09 -7.78 41.78
CA PRO A 20 25.70 -7.36 41.66
C PRO A 20 24.95 -8.24 40.66
N ALA A 21 23.70 -8.55 40.99
CA ALA A 21 22.86 -9.38 40.13
C ALA A 21 22.50 -8.65 38.83
N PRO A 22 22.39 -9.36 37.69
CA PRO A 22 21.89 -8.77 36.44
C PRO A 22 20.49 -8.19 36.62
N SER A 23 20.13 -7.23 35.79
CA SER A 23 18.80 -6.62 35.75
C SER A 23 18.18 -6.74 34.35
N ASN A 24 16.90 -6.39 34.21
CA ASN A 24 16.18 -6.37 32.93
C ASN A 24 16.29 -7.69 32.13
N VAL A 25 16.22 -8.83 32.82
CA VAL A 25 16.24 -10.14 32.18
C VAL A 25 14.89 -10.36 31.49
N SER A 26 14.90 -10.43 30.16
CA SER A 26 13.70 -10.60 29.35
C SER A 26 13.97 -11.50 28.15
N ILE A 27 12.95 -12.27 27.76
CA ILE A 27 12.95 -13.03 26.51
C ILE A 27 12.14 -12.21 25.51
N SER A 28 12.79 -11.78 24.42
CA SER A 28 12.11 -11.20 23.26
C SER A 28 11.93 -12.28 22.22
N SER A 29 10.76 -12.32 21.58
CA SER A 29 10.52 -13.27 20.51
C SER A 29 9.80 -12.67 19.32
N TYR A 30 10.30 -13.01 18.13
CA TYR A 30 9.76 -12.60 16.86
C TYR A 30 9.85 -13.79 15.89
N ASN A 31 8.75 -14.17 15.25
CA ASN A 31 8.67 -15.32 14.35
C ASN A 31 9.27 -16.62 14.94
N MET A 32 8.96 -16.93 16.20
CA MET A 32 9.47 -18.11 16.92
C MET A 32 11.00 -18.14 17.12
N GLU A 33 11.70 -17.06 16.82
CA GLU A 33 13.07 -16.87 17.28
C GLU A 33 13.02 -16.27 18.68
N HIS A 34 13.75 -16.86 19.63
CA HIS A 34 13.72 -16.50 21.04
C HIS A 34 15.08 -16.00 21.48
N ILE A 35 15.19 -14.71 21.80
CA ILE A 35 16.45 -14.06 22.20
C ILE A 35 16.31 -13.53 23.61
N LEU A 36 17.17 -13.98 24.51
CA LEU A 36 17.26 -13.46 25.87
C LEU A 36 18.23 -12.28 25.92
N ARG A 37 17.76 -11.20 26.56
CA ARG A 37 18.52 -9.99 26.85
C ARG A 37 18.56 -9.74 28.34
N PHE A 38 19.63 -9.12 28.80
CA PHE A 38 19.83 -8.71 30.19
C PHE A 38 20.75 -7.49 30.23
N SER A 39 20.73 -6.77 31.34
CA SER A 39 21.65 -5.68 31.65
C SER A 39 22.57 -6.10 32.81
N PRO A 40 23.86 -5.77 32.80
CA PRO A 40 24.72 -5.90 33.98
C PRO A 40 24.13 -5.15 35.18
N GLY A 41 24.46 -5.62 36.38
CA GLY A 41 24.12 -4.88 37.60
C GLY A 41 24.94 -3.58 37.72
N PRO A 42 24.45 -2.56 38.44
CA PRO A 42 25.24 -1.36 38.70
C PRO A 42 26.57 -1.72 39.40
N GLY A 43 27.69 -1.28 38.83
CA GLY A 43 29.02 -1.58 39.38
C GLY A 43 29.54 -2.99 39.06
N THR A 44 28.91 -3.75 38.15
CA THR A 44 29.50 -4.99 37.64
C THR A 44 30.85 -4.70 36.96
N PRO A 45 31.95 -5.39 37.34
CA PRO A 45 33.24 -5.27 36.68
C PRO A 45 33.18 -5.67 35.19
N PRO A 46 34.00 -5.05 34.32
CA PRO A 46 33.96 -5.29 32.87
C PRO A 46 34.39 -6.71 32.45
N ASP A 47 35.15 -7.40 33.29
CA ASP A 47 35.61 -8.78 33.10
C ASP A 47 34.65 -9.82 33.72
N ALA A 48 33.48 -9.41 34.20
CA ALA A 48 32.45 -10.33 34.64
C ALA A 48 31.80 -11.06 33.45
N LEU A 49 31.55 -12.35 33.63
CA LEU A 49 30.89 -13.22 32.67
C LEU A 49 29.48 -13.57 33.14
N PHE A 50 28.59 -13.88 32.21
CA PHE A 50 27.19 -14.18 32.49
C PHE A 50 26.81 -15.57 32.01
N THR A 51 26.10 -16.30 32.87
CA THR A 51 25.58 -17.63 32.58
C THR A 51 24.06 -17.60 32.51
N VAL A 52 23.49 -18.22 31.48
CA VAL A 52 22.05 -18.35 31.28
C VAL A 52 21.60 -19.78 31.58
N GLN A 53 20.53 -19.91 32.37
CA GLN A 53 19.80 -21.15 32.57
C GLN A 53 18.34 -20.99 32.15
N ILE A 54 17.73 -22.09 31.76
CA ILE A 54 16.29 -22.18 31.48
C ILE A 54 15.66 -23.29 32.30
N SER A 55 14.39 -23.12 32.60
CA SER A 55 13.52 -24.16 33.14
C SER A 55 12.20 -24.16 32.39
N ASN A 56 11.57 -25.32 32.33
CA ASN A 56 10.25 -25.49 31.74
C ASN A 56 9.28 -26.03 32.80
N SER A 57 8.02 -25.61 32.72
CA SER A 57 6.99 -25.91 33.73
C SER A 57 6.81 -27.40 34.00
N ARG A 58 6.99 -28.25 32.97
CA ARG A 58 6.80 -29.70 33.08
C ARG A 58 7.90 -30.44 33.84
N ARG A 59 9.16 -29.98 33.77
CA ARG A 59 10.28 -30.65 34.47
C ARG A 59 10.78 -29.89 35.69
N GLN A 60 10.58 -28.57 35.71
CA GLN A 60 11.01 -27.66 36.80
C GLN A 60 12.48 -27.80 37.21
N ARG A 61 13.34 -28.24 36.28
CA ARG A 61 14.79 -28.35 36.48
C ARG A 61 15.49 -27.26 35.70
N TRP A 62 16.44 -26.58 36.34
CA TRP A 62 17.28 -25.59 35.69
C TRP A 62 18.35 -26.28 34.84
N LYS A 63 18.47 -25.87 33.58
CA LYS A 63 19.49 -26.35 32.65
C LYS A 63 20.27 -25.18 32.10
N THR A 64 21.59 -25.27 32.17
CA THR A 64 22.49 -24.32 31.53
C THR A 64 22.36 -24.41 30.01
N VAL A 65 22.23 -23.25 29.37
CA VAL A 65 22.11 -23.16 27.92
C VAL A 65 23.51 -23.25 27.30
N ALA A 66 23.73 -24.27 26.48
CA ALA A 66 24.97 -24.41 25.71
C ALA A 66 25.17 -23.21 24.79
N GLY A 67 26.36 -22.59 24.86
CA GLY A 67 26.70 -21.36 24.13
C GLY A 67 26.38 -20.07 24.90
N CYS A 68 25.85 -20.15 26.13
CA CYS A 68 25.51 -18.99 26.95
C CYS A 68 26.03 -19.10 28.39
N GLN A 69 27.20 -19.71 28.59
CA GLN A 69 27.83 -19.86 29.90
C GLN A 69 28.77 -18.73 30.28
N GLU A 70 29.40 -18.11 29.28
CA GLU A 70 30.47 -17.12 29.45
C GLU A 70 30.18 -15.89 28.56
N LEU A 71 28.98 -15.35 28.67
CA LEU A 71 28.61 -14.14 27.94
C LEU A 71 29.29 -12.92 28.57
N THR A 72 29.69 -11.97 27.73
CA THR A 72 30.15 -10.64 28.15
C THR A 72 28.97 -9.66 28.22
N ALA A 73 29.17 -8.52 28.89
CA ALA A 73 28.16 -7.48 28.97
C ALA A 73 27.69 -7.03 27.57
N GLY A 74 26.36 -6.99 27.36
CA GLY A 74 25.75 -6.59 26.09
C GLY A 74 25.53 -7.74 25.10
N GLN A 75 26.08 -8.94 25.34
CA GLN A 75 25.75 -10.10 24.53
C GLN A 75 24.35 -10.64 24.86
N THR A 76 23.73 -11.26 23.86
CA THR A 76 22.42 -11.90 23.97
C THR A 76 22.56 -13.41 23.89
N CYS A 77 21.58 -14.15 24.41
CA CYS A 77 21.53 -15.60 24.31
C CYS A 77 20.40 -16.05 23.39
N ASN A 78 20.72 -16.84 22.36
CA ASN A 78 19.70 -17.45 21.51
C ASN A 78 19.14 -18.72 22.19
N LEU A 79 17.85 -18.68 22.52
CA LEU A 79 17.11 -19.74 23.21
C LEU A 79 16.27 -20.60 22.25
N THR A 80 16.21 -20.25 20.96
CA THR A 80 15.30 -20.84 19.96
C THR A 80 15.36 -22.37 19.95
N GLU A 81 16.56 -22.95 19.86
CA GLU A 81 16.72 -24.40 19.83
C GLU A 81 16.40 -25.11 21.16
N LYS A 82 16.34 -24.37 22.27
CA LYS A 82 16.11 -24.93 23.60
C LYS A 82 14.63 -24.87 23.99
N LEU A 83 13.87 -23.94 23.43
CA LEU A 83 12.44 -23.74 23.65
C LEU A 83 11.62 -24.43 22.55
N LYS A 84 11.86 -25.74 22.34
CA LYS A 84 11.26 -26.49 21.21
C LYS A 84 9.76 -26.75 21.35
N ASP A 85 9.27 -26.89 22.58
CA ASP A 85 7.85 -27.16 22.80
C ASP A 85 7.10 -25.85 22.90
N VAL A 86 6.28 -25.56 21.91
CA VAL A 86 5.65 -24.23 21.79
C VAL A 86 4.50 -24.03 22.79
N TRP A 87 4.04 -25.12 23.41
CA TRP A 87 2.96 -25.14 24.39
C TRP A 87 3.44 -25.05 25.84
N ASP A 88 4.73 -25.29 26.09
CA ASP A 88 5.28 -25.24 27.45
C ASP A 88 5.53 -23.80 27.90
N LEU A 89 5.50 -23.61 29.20
CA LEU A 89 5.83 -22.35 29.84
C LEU A 89 7.29 -22.41 30.32
N TYR A 90 8.09 -21.44 29.89
CA TYR A 90 9.51 -21.35 30.19
C TYR A 90 9.83 -20.17 31.09
N THR A 91 10.85 -20.34 31.91
CA THR A 91 11.49 -19.24 32.65
C THR A 91 12.98 -19.33 32.41
N ALA A 92 13.62 -18.19 32.14
CA ALA A 92 15.06 -18.09 32.09
C ALA A 92 15.61 -17.39 33.32
N GLN A 93 16.87 -17.63 33.64
CA GLN A 93 17.57 -16.88 34.67
C GLN A 93 19.03 -16.63 34.27
N VAL A 94 19.55 -15.50 34.71
CA VAL A 94 20.92 -15.07 34.44
C VAL A 94 21.60 -14.74 35.75
N ARG A 95 22.89 -15.11 35.86
CA ARG A 95 23.76 -14.64 36.93
C ARG A 95 25.06 -14.13 36.34
N ALA A 96 25.71 -13.23 37.06
CA ALA A 96 27.08 -12.83 36.81
C ALA A 96 28.04 -13.75 37.59
N SER A 97 29.22 -13.96 37.05
CA SER A 97 30.33 -14.67 37.67
C SER A 97 31.66 -14.00 37.34
N ARG A 98 32.55 -13.93 38.32
CA ARG A 98 33.90 -13.41 38.16
C ARG A 98 34.84 -14.16 39.10
N THR A 99 35.75 -14.94 38.55
CA THR A 99 36.73 -15.75 39.31
C THR A 99 36.03 -16.58 40.40
N ASN A 100 36.04 -16.14 41.67
CA ASN A 100 35.44 -16.83 42.81
C ASN A 100 34.16 -16.16 43.35
N GLN A 101 33.62 -15.17 42.64
CA GLN A 101 32.40 -14.47 43.00
C GLN A 101 31.28 -14.81 42.03
N THR A 102 30.07 -15.02 42.55
CA THR A 102 28.86 -15.15 41.75
C THR A 102 27.78 -14.25 42.31
N SER A 103 26.94 -13.71 41.44
CA SER A 103 25.76 -12.97 41.86
C SER A 103 24.61 -13.92 42.18
N GLN A 104 23.57 -13.38 42.81
CA GLN A 104 22.25 -14.03 42.79
C GLN A 104 21.74 -14.17 41.36
N TRP A 105 20.83 -15.13 41.16
CA TRP A 105 20.12 -15.33 39.90
C TRP A 105 18.99 -14.31 39.74
N THR A 106 18.92 -13.69 38.57
CA THR A 106 17.77 -12.86 38.17
C THR A 106 16.95 -13.61 37.16
N ARG A 107 15.66 -13.81 37.45
CA ARG A 107 14.72 -14.53 36.57
C ARG A 107 14.05 -13.60 35.57
N SER A 108 13.73 -14.14 34.40
CA SER A 108 12.79 -13.53 33.46
C SER A 108 11.35 -13.70 33.96
N ARG A 109 10.42 -13.03 33.30
CA ARG A 109 9.01 -13.43 33.33
C ARG A 109 8.84 -14.81 32.69
N GLU A 110 7.72 -15.45 32.99
CA GLU A 110 7.30 -16.65 32.28
C GLU A 110 7.03 -16.32 30.81
N PHE A 111 7.35 -17.26 29.92
CA PHE A 111 7.28 -17.10 28.47
C PHE A 111 6.78 -18.39 27.83
N GLN A 112 5.71 -18.32 27.06
CA GLN A 112 5.19 -19.42 26.26
C GLN A 112 5.39 -19.10 24.76
N PRO A 113 6.20 -19.88 24.02
CA PRO A 113 6.58 -19.56 22.65
C PRO A 113 5.40 -19.27 21.71
N LEU A 114 4.33 -20.07 21.76
CA LEU A 114 3.22 -19.94 20.82
C LEU A 114 2.40 -18.67 21.02
N THR A 115 2.14 -18.29 22.27
CA THR A 115 1.22 -17.19 22.63
C THR A 115 1.94 -15.85 22.75
N ASP A 116 3.18 -15.85 23.25
CA ASP A 116 3.94 -14.62 23.55
C ASP A 116 4.84 -14.15 22.39
N THR A 117 5.11 -14.99 21.39
CA THR A 117 5.91 -14.55 20.23
C THR A 117 5.16 -13.52 19.40
N VAL A 118 5.88 -12.52 18.89
CA VAL A 118 5.34 -11.61 17.89
C VAL A 118 5.42 -12.27 16.52
N LEU A 119 4.27 -12.41 15.86
CA LEU A 119 4.17 -12.89 14.49
C LEU A 119 4.35 -11.71 13.53
N GLY A 120 5.45 -11.72 12.81
CA GLY A 120 5.71 -10.76 11.74
C GLY A 120 4.76 -10.98 10.56
N PRO A 121 4.58 -9.98 9.69
CA PRO A 121 3.70 -10.12 8.54
C PRO A 121 4.22 -11.14 7.52
N PRO A 122 3.33 -11.78 6.73
CA PRO A 122 3.73 -12.52 5.55
C PRO A 122 4.30 -11.58 4.49
N ASP A 123 5.28 -12.06 3.74
CA ASP A 123 5.75 -11.44 2.51
C ASP A 123 4.90 -11.95 1.35
N PHE A 124 4.22 -11.06 0.63
CA PHE A 124 3.30 -11.43 -0.44
C PHE A 124 3.28 -10.41 -1.58
N SER A 125 2.82 -10.84 -2.75
CA SER A 125 2.54 -9.99 -3.89
C SER A 125 1.04 -9.93 -4.18
N VAL A 126 0.63 -8.85 -4.85
CA VAL A 126 -0.75 -8.59 -5.24
C VAL A 126 -0.82 -8.35 -6.74
N SER A 127 -1.75 -9.01 -7.42
CA SER A 127 -2.00 -8.82 -8.86
C SER A 127 -3.49 -8.86 -9.19
N GLY A 128 -3.90 -8.19 -10.26
CA GLY A 128 -5.29 -8.17 -10.72
C GLY A 128 -5.65 -9.36 -11.61
N CYS A 129 -6.90 -9.80 -11.56
CA CYS A 129 -7.46 -10.85 -12.41
C CYS A 129 -8.79 -10.49 -13.07
N GLY A 130 -9.00 -9.20 -13.38
CA GLY A 130 -10.21 -8.67 -14.01
C GLY A 130 -11.15 -8.05 -12.98
N ASN A 131 -11.80 -8.89 -12.18
CA ASN A 131 -12.74 -8.51 -11.12
C ASN A 131 -12.31 -9.00 -9.73
N CYS A 132 -11.02 -9.27 -9.57
CA CYS A 132 -10.45 -9.88 -8.39
C CYS A 132 -8.99 -9.47 -8.19
N LEU A 133 -8.47 -9.74 -7.00
CA LEU A 133 -7.05 -9.69 -6.67
C LEU A 133 -6.54 -11.11 -6.35
N ILE A 134 -5.40 -11.46 -6.91
CA ILE A 134 -4.62 -12.65 -6.56
C ILE A 134 -3.54 -12.21 -5.58
N LEU A 135 -3.54 -12.84 -4.41
CA LEU A 135 -2.53 -12.69 -3.37
C LEU A 135 -1.62 -13.91 -3.41
N GLN A 136 -0.31 -13.71 -3.54
CA GLN A 136 0.65 -14.81 -3.56
C GLN A 136 1.67 -14.62 -2.44
N ILE A 137 1.58 -15.46 -1.41
CA ILE A 137 2.50 -15.45 -0.27
C ILE A 137 3.79 -16.17 -0.69
N ARG A 138 4.94 -15.57 -0.39
CA ARG A 138 6.25 -16.16 -0.66
C ARG A 138 6.55 -17.28 0.34
N ASP A 139 7.14 -18.37 -0.14
CA ASP A 139 7.44 -19.57 0.66
C ASP A 139 8.33 -19.28 1.89
N SER A 140 9.22 -18.29 1.78
CA SER A 140 10.08 -17.82 2.88
C SER A 140 9.30 -17.27 4.08
N SER A 141 8.04 -16.87 3.88
CA SER A 141 7.15 -16.43 4.96
C SER A 141 6.80 -17.59 5.89
N TRP A 142 6.72 -18.81 5.35
CA TRP A 142 6.29 -20.00 6.09
C TRP A 142 7.40 -20.96 6.45
N SER A 143 8.46 -21.04 5.63
CA SER A 143 9.58 -21.96 5.84
C SER A 143 10.19 -21.85 7.25
N ARG A 144 10.14 -20.66 7.85
CA ARG A 144 10.57 -20.39 9.24
C ARG A 144 9.80 -21.16 10.31
N PHE A 145 8.54 -21.51 10.05
CA PHE A 145 7.69 -22.31 10.93
C PHE A 145 7.79 -23.82 10.63
N ASP A 146 8.38 -24.20 9.50
CA ASP A 146 8.43 -25.57 9.00
C ASP A 146 9.32 -26.50 9.85
N HIS A 147 10.26 -25.93 10.60
CA HIS A 147 11.14 -26.69 11.49
C HIS A 147 10.44 -27.24 12.74
N ASN A 148 9.22 -26.77 13.05
CA ASN A 148 8.47 -27.24 14.20
C ASN A 148 7.17 -27.95 13.77
N VAL A 149 7.15 -29.28 13.91
CA VAL A 149 5.98 -30.12 13.58
C VAL A 149 4.73 -29.68 14.36
N GLN A 150 4.90 -29.15 15.59
CA GLN A 150 3.77 -28.66 16.39
C GLN A 150 3.12 -27.42 15.77
N LEU A 151 3.88 -26.60 15.03
CA LEU A 151 3.38 -25.42 14.35
C LEU A 151 2.69 -25.74 13.02
N LYS A 152 3.13 -26.81 12.33
CA LYS A 152 2.51 -27.25 11.06
C LYS A 152 1.05 -27.68 11.22
N ASN A 153 0.72 -28.25 12.38
CA ASN A 153 -0.61 -28.79 12.67
C ASN A 153 -1.57 -27.75 13.28
N LEU A 154 -1.10 -26.52 13.52
CA LEU A 154 -1.96 -25.44 13.96
C LEU A 154 -2.81 -24.96 12.77
N TYR A 155 -4.03 -24.55 13.07
CA TYR A 155 -4.86 -23.85 12.10
C TYR A 155 -4.43 -22.38 12.06
N TRP A 156 -3.79 -21.98 10.97
CA TRP A 156 -3.37 -20.60 10.76
C TRP A 156 -4.24 -19.93 9.72
N GLU A 157 -4.58 -18.70 10.00
CA GLU A 157 -5.31 -17.83 9.09
C GLU A 157 -4.43 -16.62 8.76
N VAL A 158 -4.74 -15.99 7.64
CA VAL A 158 -4.21 -14.69 7.27
C VAL A 158 -5.37 -13.72 7.23
N GLU A 159 -5.29 -12.67 8.05
CA GLU A 159 -6.19 -11.53 7.96
C GLU A 159 -5.66 -10.58 6.90
N PHE A 160 -6.45 -10.35 5.86
CA PHE A 160 -6.20 -9.33 4.85
C PHE A 160 -7.07 -8.12 5.12
N ASN A 161 -6.45 -6.94 5.11
CA ASN A 161 -7.13 -5.66 5.16
C ASN A 161 -7.05 -5.00 3.78
N VAL A 162 -8.20 -4.82 3.14
CA VAL A 162 -8.31 -4.40 1.74
C VAL A 162 -8.94 -3.02 1.69
N LYS A 163 -8.21 -2.04 1.16
CA LYS A 163 -8.65 -0.66 1.02
C LYS A 163 -8.72 -0.25 -0.44
N ARG A 164 -9.89 0.19 -0.89
CA ARG A 164 -10.10 0.79 -2.21
C ARG A 164 -9.52 2.21 -2.25
N THR A 165 -8.70 2.52 -3.24
CA THR A 165 -7.97 3.81 -3.26
C THR A 165 -8.85 5.00 -3.64
N ARG A 166 -9.83 4.80 -4.53
CA ARG A 166 -10.71 5.86 -5.05
C ARG A 166 -11.53 6.58 -3.96
N ASP A 167 -12.10 5.84 -3.03
CA ASP A 167 -13.03 6.36 -2.01
C ASP A 167 -12.66 5.98 -0.58
N GLY A 168 -11.58 5.21 -0.40
CA GLY A 168 -11.10 4.79 0.90
C GLY A 168 -11.92 3.68 1.56
N ALA A 169 -12.90 3.08 0.86
CA ALA A 169 -13.69 1.98 1.41
C ALA A 169 -12.79 0.80 1.79
N GLU A 170 -12.95 0.28 3.00
CA GLU A 170 -12.08 -0.74 3.57
C GLU A 170 -12.92 -1.92 4.09
N PHE A 171 -12.41 -3.14 3.92
CA PHE A 171 -12.99 -4.34 4.49
C PHE A 171 -11.89 -5.33 4.87
N ARG A 172 -12.19 -6.22 5.81
CA ARG A 172 -11.27 -7.26 6.27
C ARG A 172 -11.83 -8.63 5.94
N LEU A 173 -10.94 -9.55 5.63
CA LEU A 173 -11.27 -10.95 5.44
C LEU A 173 -10.21 -11.81 6.12
N LYS A 174 -10.63 -12.94 6.69
CA LYS A 174 -9.75 -13.99 7.19
C LYS A 174 -9.86 -15.17 6.26
N LEU A 175 -8.72 -15.62 5.74
CA LEU A 175 -8.63 -16.80 4.91
C LEU A 175 -7.70 -17.80 5.58
N PRO A 176 -7.93 -19.12 5.43
CA PRO A 176 -6.94 -20.12 5.77
C PRO A 176 -5.61 -19.79 5.10
N TYR A 177 -4.50 -20.09 5.76
CA TYR A 177 -3.19 -19.92 5.14
C TYR A 177 -3.06 -20.81 3.89
N GLU A 178 -2.95 -20.16 2.73
CA GLU A 178 -2.66 -20.77 1.44
C GLU A 178 -1.59 -19.96 0.71
N GLN A 179 -0.74 -20.61 -0.08
CA GLN A 179 0.31 -19.92 -0.85
C GLN A 179 -0.29 -18.92 -1.85
N LYS A 180 -1.50 -19.22 -2.36
CA LYS A 180 -2.25 -18.37 -3.28
C LYS A 180 -3.68 -18.21 -2.78
N SER A 181 -4.11 -16.97 -2.59
CA SER A 181 -5.48 -16.63 -2.21
C SER A 181 -6.09 -15.67 -3.22
N VAL A 182 -7.41 -15.69 -3.37
CA VAL A 182 -8.13 -14.82 -4.31
C VAL A 182 -9.21 -14.03 -3.60
N ILE A 183 -9.16 -12.71 -3.72
CA ILE A 183 -10.25 -11.82 -3.31
C ILE A 183 -11.10 -11.52 -4.54
N SER A 184 -12.29 -12.10 -4.61
CA SER A 184 -13.22 -11.97 -5.74
C SER A 184 -14.24 -10.83 -5.55
N HIS A 185 -15.08 -10.62 -6.57
CA HIS A 185 -16.19 -9.67 -6.56
C HIS A 185 -15.79 -8.20 -6.35
N LEU A 186 -14.60 -7.84 -6.84
CA LEU A 186 -14.10 -6.46 -6.85
C LEU A 186 -14.50 -5.75 -8.13
N GLN A 187 -14.52 -4.42 -8.08
CA GLN A 187 -14.84 -3.60 -9.26
C GLN A 187 -13.68 -3.68 -10.27
N PRO A 188 -13.95 -3.98 -11.55
CA PRO A 188 -12.92 -3.93 -12.59
C PRO A 188 -12.36 -2.51 -12.78
N GLY A 189 -11.08 -2.43 -13.11
CA GLY A 189 -10.37 -1.18 -13.41
C GLY A 189 -10.12 -0.29 -12.18
N VAL A 190 -10.25 -0.83 -10.98
CA VAL A 190 -10.08 -0.11 -9.71
C VAL A 190 -8.86 -0.62 -8.97
N GLU A 191 -8.12 0.29 -8.36
CA GLU A 191 -6.97 -0.04 -7.52
C GLU A 191 -7.38 -0.28 -6.07
N TYR A 192 -6.79 -1.32 -5.51
CA TYR A 192 -6.96 -1.72 -4.13
C TYR A 192 -5.57 -1.94 -3.51
N CYS A 193 -5.41 -1.49 -2.28
CA CYS A 193 -4.23 -1.71 -1.47
C CYS A 193 -4.53 -2.70 -0.35
N VAL A 194 -3.71 -3.73 -0.22
CA VAL A 194 -3.91 -4.84 0.71
C VAL A 194 -2.76 -4.87 1.70
N SER A 195 -3.05 -4.97 3.00
CA SER A 195 -2.09 -5.42 4.00
C SER A 195 -2.50 -6.78 4.56
N ALA A 196 -1.54 -7.54 5.06
CA ALA A 196 -1.74 -8.89 5.56
C ALA A 196 -1.09 -9.07 6.94
N SER A 197 -1.69 -9.90 7.78
CA SER A 197 -1.12 -10.34 9.06
C SER A 197 -1.52 -11.78 9.34
N PHE A 198 -0.59 -12.58 9.87
CA PHE A 198 -0.95 -13.88 10.41
C PHE A 198 -1.88 -13.72 11.62
N THR A 199 -2.89 -14.55 11.72
CA THR A 199 -3.77 -14.61 12.88
C THR A 199 -3.92 -16.05 13.33
N SER A 200 -3.96 -16.25 14.64
CA SER A 200 -4.28 -17.53 15.26
C SER A 200 -5.20 -17.27 16.45
N ILE A 201 -6.03 -18.26 16.80
CA ILE A 201 -6.88 -18.19 17.99
C ILE A 201 -6.01 -18.05 19.26
N LEU A 202 -4.78 -18.57 19.22
CA LEU A 202 -3.89 -18.68 20.37
C LEU A 202 -2.92 -17.50 20.48
N ASN A 203 -2.64 -16.81 19.37
CA ASN A 203 -1.67 -15.72 19.33
C ASN A 203 -2.32 -14.46 18.74
N HIS A 204 -2.39 -13.42 19.57
CA HIS A 204 -2.93 -12.11 19.20
C HIS A 204 -1.83 -11.07 18.91
N ASN A 205 -0.57 -11.44 19.05
CA ASN A 205 0.60 -10.58 18.88
C ASN A 205 1.06 -10.58 17.42
N ALA A 206 0.21 -10.11 16.50
CA ALA A 206 0.52 -10.07 15.08
C ALA A 206 0.81 -8.65 14.59
N VAL A 207 1.76 -8.53 13.67
CA VAL A 207 2.10 -7.28 12.99
C VAL A 207 1.57 -7.32 11.56
N SER A 208 0.90 -6.26 11.14
CA SER A 208 0.42 -6.12 9.75
C SER A 208 1.53 -5.66 8.82
N SER A 209 1.50 -6.14 7.58
CA SER A 209 2.43 -5.76 6.54
C SER A 209 2.26 -4.30 6.13
N GLU A 210 3.21 -3.79 5.37
CA GLU A 210 2.96 -2.63 4.53
C GLU A 210 1.87 -2.95 3.48
N ARG A 211 1.27 -1.89 2.92
CA ARG A 211 0.21 -2.06 1.92
C ARG A 211 0.82 -2.29 0.54
N HIS A 212 0.38 -3.35 -0.13
CA HIS A 212 0.69 -3.64 -1.52
C HIS A 212 -0.53 -3.35 -2.40
N CYS A 213 -0.35 -2.55 -3.44
CA CYS A 213 -1.45 -2.07 -4.28
C CYS A 213 -1.40 -2.68 -5.67
N ALA A 214 -2.58 -2.98 -6.23
CA ALA A 214 -2.74 -3.39 -7.61
C ALA A 214 -4.11 -3.00 -8.14
N PHE A 215 -4.17 -2.76 -9.45
CA PHE A 215 -5.44 -2.64 -10.17
C PHE A 215 -6.04 -4.02 -10.42
N THR A 216 -7.35 -4.15 -10.29
CA THR A 216 -8.09 -5.39 -10.62
C THR A 216 -7.99 -5.74 -12.10
N SER A 217 -8.02 -4.73 -12.98
CA SER A 217 -7.79 -4.83 -14.42
C SER A 217 -7.13 -3.53 -14.91
N PRO A 218 -6.65 -3.43 -16.17
CA PRO A 218 -6.21 -2.16 -16.71
C PRO A 218 -7.23 -1.05 -16.42
N PRO A 219 -6.80 0.12 -15.90
CA PRO A 219 -7.72 1.17 -15.56
C PRO A 219 -8.48 1.61 -16.82
N PRO A 220 -9.76 1.98 -16.70
CA PRO A 220 -10.50 2.51 -17.84
C PRO A 220 -9.73 3.73 -18.38
N PRO A 221 -9.65 3.90 -19.71
CA PRO A 221 -8.94 5.02 -20.30
C PRO A 221 -9.48 6.32 -19.72
N ARG A 222 -8.58 7.18 -19.22
CA ARG A 222 -8.97 8.52 -18.77
C ARG A 222 -9.47 9.28 -20.00
N HIS A 223 -10.79 9.45 -20.09
CA HIS A 223 -11.39 10.34 -21.08
C HIS A 223 -10.95 11.77 -20.76
N THR A 224 -9.83 12.17 -21.33
CA THR A 224 -9.36 13.56 -21.27
C THR A 224 -10.23 14.32 -22.26
N CYS A 225 -11.31 14.94 -21.79
CA CYS A 225 -12.05 15.91 -22.58
C CYS A 225 -11.12 17.10 -22.85
N LYS A 226 -10.36 17.05 -23.94
CA LYS A 226 -9.69 18.24 -24.46
C LYS A 226 -10.78 19.17 -24.96
N TYR A 227 -10.94 20.31 -24.28
CA TYR A 227 -11.71 21.44 -24.81
C TYR A 227 -11.11 21.82 -26.17
N LEU A 228 -11.74 21.44 -27.27
CA LEU A 228 -11.52 22.14 -28.52
C LEU A 228 -12.37 23.42 -28.46
N PRO A 229 -11.77 24.62 -28.45
CA PRO A 229 -12.54 25.83 -28.59
C PRO A 229 -13.27 25.78 -29.94
N VAL A 230 -14.60 25.77 -29.91
CA VAL A 230 -15.45 25.96 -31.08
C VAL A 230 -15.34 27.43 -31.48
N SER A 231 -14.24 27.85 -32.12
CA SER A 231 -14.05 29.26 -32.50
C SER A 231 -13.81 29.52 -33.99
N VAL A 232 -13.82 28.52 -34.89
CA VAL A 232 -13.59 28.80 -36.32
C VAL A 232 -14.78 28.46 -37.23
N ARG A 233 -15.84 27.83 -36.71
CA ARG A 233 -17.04 27.50 -37.53
C ARG A 233 -18.04 28.64 -37.66
N ASN A 234 -17.98 29.64 -36.77
CA ASN A 234 -19.02 30.68 -36.67
C ASN A 234 -18.69 31.97 -37.42
N ALA A 235 -17.44 32.16 -37.88
CA ALA A 235 -17.11 33.31 -38.73
C ALA A 235 -17.71 33.14 -40.13
N ALA A 236 -17.53 31.98 -40.75
CA ALA A 236 -18.08 31.71 -42.10
C ALA A 236 -19.61 31.80 -42.13
N ALA A 237 -20.29 31.30 -41.09
CA ALA A 237 -21.74 31.39 -40.98
C ALA A 237 -22.23 32.84 -40.80
N CYS A 238 -21.51 33.66 -40.01
CA CYS A 238 -21.83 35.10 -39.87
C CYS A 238 -21.61 35.87 -41.17
N TRP A 239 -20.54 35.57 -41.92
CA TRP A 239 -20.29 36.19 -43.23
C TRP A 239 -21.36 35.83 -44.26
N ILE A 240 -21.78 34.56 -44.30
CA ILE A 240 -22.87 34.11 -45.18
C ILE A 240 -24.20 34.78 -44.79
N TYR A 241 -24.48 34.91 -43.50
CA TYR A 241 -25.72 35.58 -43.03
C TYR A 241 -25.70 37.09 -43.32
N ALA A 242 -24.56 37.75 -43.21
CA ALA A 242 -24.39 39.16 -43.58
C ALA A 242 -24.57 39.35 -45.09
N LEU A 243 -24.01 38.47 -45.92
CA LEU A 243 -24.20 38.50 -47.38
C LEU A 243 -25.65 38.25 -47.79
N CYS A 244 -26.36 37.34 -47.11
CA CYS A 244 -27.80 37.14 -47.35
C CYS A 244 -28.64 38.37 -46.96
N ASN A 245 -28.33 39.06 -45.86
CA ASN A 245 -29.05 40.28 -45.47
C ASN A 245 -28.78 41.46 -46.42
N VAL A 246 -27.57 41.58 -46.95
CA VAL A 246 -27.25 42.60 -47.96
C VAL A 246 -27.99 42.33 -49.28
N TYR A 247 -28.19 41.06 -49.65
CA TYR A 247 -28.98 40.67 -50.83
C TYR A 247 -30.48 40.97 -50.66
N GLU A 248 -31.06 40.73 -49.49
CA GLU A 248 -32.46 41.09 -49.16
C GLU A 248 -32.66 42.62 -49.14
N MET A 249 -31.71 43.39 -48.57
CA MET A 249 -31.78 44.86 -48.59
C MET A 249 -31.69 45.46 -50.00
N LEU A 250 -31.00 44.80 -50.93
CA LEU A 250 -30.96 45.19 -52.34
C LEU A 250 -32.22 44.81 -53.13
N TRP A 251 -33.06 43.92 -52.59
CA TRP A 251 -34.29 43.46 -53.23
C TRP A 251 -35.51 44.33 -52.87
N GLU A 252 -35.51 44.99 -51.71
CA GLU A 252 -36.63 45.83 -51.24
C GLU A 252 -36.56 47.31 -51.65
N SER A 253 -35.53 47.72 -52.39
CA SER A 253 -35.50 49.06 -52.99
C SER A 253 -36.01 48.97 -54.43
N ASP A 254 -37.17 49.57 -54.68
CA ASP A 254 -37.74 49.79 -56.02
C ASP A 254 -36.75 50.60 -56.89
N LEU A 255 -35.79 49.95 -57.53
CA LEU A 255 -34.90 50.59 -58.49
C LEU A 255 -35.49 50.49 -59.90
N SER A 256 -35.88 51.65 -60.41
CA SER A 256 -36.37 51.91 -61.77
C SER A 256 -35.49 51.28 -62.88
N PRO A 257 -36.04 50.99 -64.07
CA PRO A 257 -35.38 50.20 -65.13
C PRO A 257 -34.16 50.85 -65.82
N ALA A 258 -33.62 51.96 -65.30
CA ALA A 258 -32.47 52.66 -65.87
C ALA A 258 -31.09 52.06 -65.49
N TRP A 259 -31.03 51.02 -64.66
CA TRP A 259 -29.75 50.42 -64.21
C TRP A 259 -29.31 49.18 -65.01
N LEU A 260 -30.18 48.62 -65.85
CA LEU A 260 -29.82 47.50 -66.75
C LEU A 260 -28.75 47.88 -67.77
N SER A 261 -28.69 49.16 -68.17
CA SER A 261 -27.64 49.71 -69.02
C SER A 261 -26.31 49.93 -68.29
N VAL A 262 -26.31 50.11 -66.96
CA VAL A 262 -25.08 50.27 -66.17
C VAL A 262 -24.42 48.92 -65.87
N LEU A 263 -25.22 47.86 -65.66
CA LEU A 263 -24.73 46.48 -65.48
C LEU A 263 -24.07 45.90 -66.75
N LEU A 264 -24.49 46.34 -67.94
CA LEU A 264 -23.86 45.96 -69.21
C LEU A 264 -22.50 46.65 -69.45
N VAL A 265 -22.25 47.82 -68.86
CA VAL A 265 -20.98 48.56 -69.01
C VAL A 265 -19.91 48.09 -68.02
N LEU A 266 -20.29 47.59 -66.84
CA LEU A 266 -19.35 47.00 -65.87
C LEU A 266 -18.94 45.54 -66.21
N GLY A 267 -19.55 44.94 -67.24
CA GLY A 267 -19.23 43.61 -67.75
C GLY A 267 -17.96 43.51 -68.61
N LEU A 268 -17.05 44.50 -68.59
CA LEU A 268 -15.77 44.45 -69.31
C LEU A 268 -14.53 44.38 -68.41
N VAL A 269 -14.67 44.34 -67.08
CA VAL A 269 -13.54 44.12 -66.17
C VAL A 269 -13.92 43.10 -65.10
N GLY A 270 -13.79 41.81 -65.44
CA GLY A 270 -13.83 40.68 -64.50
C GLY A 270 -15.23 40.17 -64.12
N GLY A 271 -15.91 39.44 -65.03
CA GLY A 271 -17.33 39.10 -64.79
C GLY A 271 -17.88 37.77 -65.30
N PHE A 272 -17.07 36.81 -65.78
CA PHE A 272 -17.62 35.48 -66.16
C PHE A 272 -17.93 34.57 -64.96
N SER A 273 -17.26 34.78 -63.81
CA SER A 273 -17.48 33.94 -62.61
C SER A 273 -18.75 34.28 -61.82
N LEU A 274 -19.22 35.54 -61.82
CA LEU A 274 -20.40 35.92 -61.04
C LEU A 274 -21.70 35.40 -61.67
N VAL A 275 -21.78 35.41 -63.00
CA VAL A 275 -22.94 34.89 -63.73
C VAL A 275 -23.05 33.37 -63.59
N LEU A 276 -21.91 32.66 -63.60
CA LEU A 276 -21.88 31.21 -63.37
C LEU A 276 -22.33 30.85 -61.95
N VAL A 277 -21.89 31.62 -60.94
CA VAL A 277 -22.29 31.43 -59.53
C VAL A 277 -23.79 31.67 -59.35
N LEU A 278 -24.36 32.70 -59.97
CA LEU A 278 -25.80 32.99 -59.89
C LEU A 278 -26.66 31.93 -60.58
N VAL A 279 -26.19 31.37 -61.71
CA VAL A 279 -26.90 30.28 -62.42
C VAL A 279 -26.82 28.96 -61.64
N VAL A 280 -25.65 28.63 -61.07
CA VAL A 280 -25.47 27.42 -60.24
C VAL A 280 -26.29 27.52 -58.94
N CYS A 281 -26.33 28.68 -58.29
CA CYS A 281 -27.21 28.92 -57.14
C CYS A 281 -28.69 28.74 -57.49
N ARG A 282 -29.15 29.24 -58.66
CA ARG A 282 -30.53 29.02 -59.14
C ARG A 282 -30.86 27.54 -59.34
N VAL A 283 -29.94 26.73 -59.86
CA VAL A 283 -30.16 25.28 -60.11
C VAL A 283 -30.20 24.48 -58.82
N ILE A 284 -29.33 24.78 -57.86
CA ILE A 284 -29.27 24.08 -56.56
C ILE A 284 -30.49 24.41 -55.69
N PHE A 285 -30.95 25.67 -55.70
CA PHE A 285 -32.12 26.08 -54.91
C PHE A 285 -33.42 25.46 -55.44
N ARG A 286 -33.58 25.34 -56.77
CA ARG A 286 -34.78 24.78 -57.38
C ARG A 286 -34.95 23.28 -57.10
N ASN A 287 -33.86 22.54 -56.90
CA ASN A 287 -33.89 21.09 -56.68
C ASN A 287 -33.96 20.65 -55.19
N LYS A 288 -33.74 21.55 -54.22
CA LYS A 288 -33.75 21.17 -52.78
C LYS A 288 -34.92 21.70 -51.94
N VAL A 289 -35.82 22.51 -52.51
CA VAL A 289 -36.96 23.08 -51.76
C VAL A 289 -38.23 22.21 -51.78
N GLN A 290 -38.20 21.03 -52.41
CA GLN A 290 -39.38 20.11 -52.41
C GLN A 290 -39.32 18.91 -51.47
N LYS A 291 -38.40 18.88 -50.49
CA LYS A 291 -38.46 17.89 -49.41
C LYS A 291 -38.39 18.56 -48.04
N HIS A 292 -39.56 18.97 -47.57
CA HIS A 292 -39.82 19.38 -46.20
C HIS A 292 -39.54 18.23 -45.23
N GLN A 293 -38.49 18.36 -44.41
CA GLN A 293 -38.49 18.03 -42.98
C GLN A 293 -37.08 18.32 -42.42
N ILE A 294 -36.84 19.57 -42.02
CA ILE A 294 -35.77 19.90 -41.07
C ILE A 294 -36.48 20.21 -39.75
N PRO A 295 -36.46 19.31 -38.75
CA PRO A 295 -37.05 19.61 -37.46
C PRO A 295 -36.27 20.72 -36.77
N CYS A 296 -37.00 21.69 -36.23
CA CYS A 296 -36.49 22.78 -35.41
C CYS A 296 -35.63 22.23 -34.27
N MET A 297 -34.46 22.84 -34.07
CA MET A 297 -33.62 22.64 -32.90
C MET A 297 -34.43 22.86 -31.62
N LYS A 298 -34.73 21.79 -30.88
CA LYS A 298 -34.85 21.88 -29.43
C LYS A 298 -33.43 21.97 -28.88
N PHE A 299 -33.12 23.06 -28.20
CA PHE A 299 -31.91 23.16 -27.38
C PHE A 299 -32.05 22.20 -26.20
N THR A 300 -31.47 21.02 -26.33
CA THR A 300 -31.02 20.20 -25.20
C THR A 300 -29.57 19.85 -25.46
N SER A 301 -28.74 20.20 -24.49
CA SER A 301 -27.29 20.12 -24.48
C SER A 301 -26.72 18.78 -24.96
N GLN A 302 -25.71 18.88 -25.84
CA GLN A 302 -24.60 17.96 -26.14
C GLN A 302 -24.81 16.89 -27.23
N PRO A 303 -23.84 16.84 -28.16
CA PRO A 303 -23.13 15.60 -28.42
C PRO A 303 -21.62 15.83 -28.23
N TYR A 304 -21.03 15.16 -27.24
CA TYR A 304 -19.58 15.07 -27.13
C TYR A 304 -19.10 13.96 -28.06
N SER A 305 -18.21 14.29 -28.99
CA SER A 305 -17.47 13.28 -29.74
C SER A 305 -16.27 12.84 -28.90
N CYS A 306 -16.35 11.65 -28.29
CA CYS A 306 -15.20 11.00 -27.66
C CYS A 306 -14.23 10.55 -28.77
N LEU A 307 -13.09 11.22 -28.91
CA LEU A 307 -11.97 10.67 -29.66
C LEU A 307 -11.28 9.60 -28.81
N MET A 308 -11.23 8.37 -29.33
CA MET A 308 -10.33 7.32 -28.86
C MET A 308 -8.92 7.70 -29.31
N THR A 309 -8.09 8.22 -28.41
CA THR A 309 -6.64 8.29 -28.63
C THR A 309 -6.00 7.21 -27.79
N SER A 310 -5.65 6.09 -28.42
CA SER A 310 -4.64 5.17 -27.92
C SER A 310 -3.30 5.91 -27.93
N LEU A 311 -2.83 6.33 -26.76
CA LEU A 311 -1.43 6.66 -26.57
C LEU A 311 -0.71 5.33 -26.35
N ASN A 312 -0.12 4.80 -27.40
CA ASN A 312 0.98 3.86 -27.24
C ASN A 312 2.24 4.72 -27.03
N GLU A 313 2.92 4.44 -25.93
CA GLU A 313 4.25 4.92 -25.63
C GLU A 313 5.21 3.89 -26.24
N GLU A 314 5.89 4.29 -27.32
CA GLU A 314 7.03 3.69 -28.04
C GLU A 314 6.82 3.79 -29.57
N ASP A 315 7.33 4.88 -30.15
CA ASP A 315 8.13 4.96 -31.40
C ASP A 315 8.58 6.41 -31.65
#